data_AF-A0A355GIJ2-F1
#
_entry.id   AF-A0A355GIJ2-F1
#
_cell.length_a   1.000
_cell.length_b   1.000
_cell.length_c   1.000
_cell.angle_alpha   90.00
_cell.angle_beta   90.00
_cell.angle_gamma   90.00
#
_symmetry.space_group_name_H-M   'P 1'
#
loop_
_entity.id
_entity.type
_entity.pdbx_description
1 polymer ?
#
loop_
_entity_poly.entity_id
_entity_poly.type
_entity_poly.pdbx_seq_one_letter_code
_entity_poly.pdbx_strand_id
1 'polypeptide(L)'
;LNARIQSYELAAKMQLQAPEVLDLSGETKSTLQRYGLDFVDFEVQEGISEAAEIAYFGRNCLVARRMLEQGVRFVQIWSGADNGHPRRNWDSHEDIKRDHWPLGRGMSIGASALIKDLKQRG
;
A
#
# COMPACT_ATOMS: atom_id res chain seq x y z
N LEU A 1 3.07 29.49 -17.24
CA LEU A 1 3.52 28.51 -18.26
C LEU A 1 4.46 27.46 -17.65
N ASN A 2 5.56 27.85 -17.02
CA ASN A 2 6.55 26.95 -16.40
C ASN A 2 5.98 25.96 -15.36
N ALA A 3 5.04 26.37 -14.49
CA ALA A 3 4.43 25.47 -13.51
C ALA A 3 3.61 24.32 -14.14
N ARG A 4 2.98 24.56 -15.29
CA ARG A 4 2.26 23.50 -16.03
C ARG A 4 3.23 22.55 -16.70
N ILE A 5 4.32 23.06 -17.27
CA ILE A 5 5.38 22.24 -17.86
C ILE A 5 5.98 21.31 -16.80
N GLN A 6 6.34 21.85 -15.62
CA GLN A 6 6.83 21.04 -14.50
C GLN A 6 5.82 19.99 -14.02
N SER A 7 4.52 20.32 -13.99
CA SER A 7 3.48 19.36 -13.63
C SER A 7 3.36 18.22 -14.64
N TYR A 8 3.45 18.52 -15.95
CA TYR A 8 3.44 17.50 -17.00
C TYR A 8 4.72 16.66 -17.01
N GLU A 9 5.88 17.26 -16.77
CA GLU A 9 7.15 16.53 -16.63
C GLU A 9 7.13 15.60 -15.41
N LEU A 10 6.58 16.03 -14.28
CA LEU A 10 6.40 15.18 -13.10
C LEU A 10 5.43 14.03 -13.38
N ALA A 11 4.29 14.30 -14.02
CA ALA A 11 3.33 13.27 -14.41
C ALA A 11 3.95 12.26 -15.40
N ALA A 12 4.72 12.73 -16.37
CA ALA A 12 5.44 11.88 -17.32
C ALA A 12 6.51 11.03 -16.62
N LYS A 13 7.27 11.60 -15.68
CA LYS A 13 8.21 10.85 -14.83
C LYS A 13 7.49 9.77 -14.03
N MET A 14 6.35 10.09 -13.40
CA MET A 14 5.54 9.09 -12.69
C MET A 14 5.05 7.97 -13.63
N GLN A 15 4.60 8.29 -14.85
CA GLN A 15 4.16 7.28 -15.82
C GLN A 15 5.30 6.36 -16.28
N LEU A 16 6.49 6.92 -16.54
CA LEU A 16 7.66 6.15 -16.96
C LEU A 16 8.23 5.28 -15.82
N GLN A 17 8.10 5.73 -14.57
CA GLN A 17 8.57 5.02 -13.38
C GLN A 17 7.54 4.05 -12.79
N ALA A 18 6.26 4.15 -13.20
CA ALA A 18 5.17 3.34 -12.65
C ALA A 18 5.42 1.82 -12.73
N PRO A 19 5.92 1.24 -13.84
CA PRO A 19 6.18 -0.19 -13.90
C PRO A 19 7.24 -0.65 -12.88
N GLU A 20 8.33 0.10 -12.74
CA GLU A 20 9.44 -0.23 -11.84
C GLU A 20 9.04 -0.06 -10.37
N VAL A 21 8.22 0.95 -10.06
CA VAL A 21 7.72 1.20 -8.70
C VAL A 21 6.72 0.13 -8.25
N LEU A 22 5.94 -0.43 -9.19
CA LEU A 22 4.95 -1.48 -8.93
C LEU A 22 5.53 -2.90 -8.94
N ASP A 23 6.69 -3.09 -9.55
CA ASP A 23 7.42 -4.35 -9.52
C ASP A 23 8.15 -4.51 -8.17
N LEU A 24 7.71 -5.51 -7.40
CA LEU A 24 8.25 -5.84 -6.08
C LEU A 24 9.17 -7.07 -6.12
N SER A 25 9.39 -7.68 -7.28
CA SER A 25 10.19 -8.91 -7.42
C SER A 25 11.65 -8.72 -6.98
N GLY A 26 12.18 -7.50 -7.07
CA GLY A 26 13.53 -7.13 -6.61
C GLY A 26 13.67 -6.85 -5.12
N GLU A 27 12.59 -6.92 -4.32
CA GLU A 27 12.64 -6.63 -2.89
C GLU A 27 13.23 -7.78 -2.08
N THR A 28 13.98 -7.44 -1.03
CA THR A 28 14.55 -8.46 -0.15
C THR A 28 13.45 -9.20 0.60
N LYS A 29 13.67 -10.49 0.89
CA LYS A 29 12.74 -11.30 1.71
C LYS A 29 12.44 -10.64 3.06
N SER A 30 13.44 -10.02 3.69
CA SER A 30 13.25 -9.30 4.95
C SER A 30 12.33 -8.08 4.79
N THR A 31 12.46 -7.33 3.69
CA THR A 31 11.53 -6.24 3.38
C THR A 31 10.12 -6.79 3.19
N LEU A 32 9.93 -7.79 2.32
CA LEU A 32 8.62 -8.37 2.06
C LEU A 32 7.95 -8.85 3.35
N GLN A 33 8.69 -9.52 4.22
CA GLN A 33 8.21 -9.97 5.53
C GLN A 33 7.78 -8.81 6.44
N ARG A 34 8.54 -7.72 6.50
CA ARG A 34 8.15 -6.55 7.33
C ARG A 34 6.80 -5.98 6.90
N TYR A 35 6.52 -5.97 5.60
CA TYR A 35 5.26 -5.48 5.04
C TYR A 35 4.16 -6.55 4.98
N GLY A 36 4.43 -7.79 5.42
CA GLY A 36 3.47 -8.90 5.42
C GLY A 36 3.20 -9.50 4.03
N LEU A 37 4.19 -9.43 3.13
CA LEU A 37 4.10 -9.88 1.73
C LEU A 37 4.88 -11.17 1.46
N ASP A 38 5.41 -11.84 2.49
CA ASP A 38 6.24 -13.04 2.37
C ASP A 38 5.44 -14.35 2.29
N PHE A 39 4.13 -14.31 2.55
CA PHE A 39 3.24 -15.48 2.55
C PHE A 39 2.03 -15.34 1.62
N VAL A 40 2.00 -14.29 0.79
CA VAL A 40 0.79 -13.93 0.05
C VAL A 40 0.94 -14.29 -1.42
N ASP A 41 0.20 -15.30 -1.86
CA ASP A 41 -0.17 -15.45 -3.27
C ASP A 41 -1.18 -14.34 -3.61
N PHE A 42 -0.72 -13.31 -4.33
CA PHE A 42 -1.54 -12.17 -4.74
C PHE A 42 -2.74 -12.55 -5.62
N GLU A 43 -2.75 -13.76 -6.18
CA GLU A 43 -3.82 -14.28 -7.03
C GLU A 43 -5.05 -14.76 -6.24
N VAL A 44 -4.96 -14.99 -4.92
CA VAL A 44 -6.02 -15.65 -4.14
C VAL A 44 -6.37 -14.85 -2.89
N GLN A 45 -6.98 -13.68 -3.06
CA GLN A 45 -7.45 -12.89 -1.91
C GLN A 45 -8.80 -12.23 -2.18
N GLU A 46 -9.82 -13.06 -2.44
CA GLU A 46 -11.20 -12.60 -2.40
C GLU A 46 -11.74 -12.57 -0.97
N GLY A 47 -12.49 -11.51 -0.66
CA GLY A 47 -13.20 -11.36 0.62
C GLY A 47 -12.41 -10.69 1.74
N ILE A 48 -13.05 -10.61 2.90
CA ILE A 48 -12.52 -9.92 4.10
C ILE A 48 -11.73 -10.95 4.93
N SER A 49 -10.41 -10.90 4.84
CA SER A 49 -9.51 -11.75 5.63
C SER A 49 -8.26 -11.01 6.07
N GLU A 50 -7.66 -11.44 7.18
CA GLU A 50 -6.45 -10.80 7.70
C GLU A 50 -5.30 -10.85 6.68
N ALA A 51 -5.10 -11.98 6.00
CA ALA A 51 -4.08 -12.10 4.97
C ALA A 51 -4.32 -11.12 3.80
N ALA A 52 -5.58 -10.96 3.38
CA ALA A 52 -5.96 -10.03 2.32
C ALA A 52 -5.66 -8.58 2.68
N GLU A 53 -6.10 -8.15 3.86
CA GLU A 53 -5.91 -6.76 4.30
C GLU A 53 -4.44 -6.43 4.57
N ILE A 54 -3.66 -7.39 5.08
CA ILE A 54 -2.21 -7.25 5.23
C ILE A 54 -1.55 -7.05 3.86
N ALA A 55 -1.90 -7.87 2.88
CA ALA A 55 -1.29 -7.80 1.56
C ALA A 55 -1.64 -6.51 0.81
N TYR A 56 -2.92 -6.14 0.79
CA TYR A 56 -3.38 -4.94 0.08
C TYR A 56 -2.73 -3.68 0.64
N PHE A 57 -2.80 -3.49 1.97
CA PHE A 57 -2.25 -2.28 2.57
C PHE A 57 -0.72 -2.33 2.64
N GLY A 58 -0.13 -3.48 2.93
CA GLY A 58 1.32 -3.69 2.91
C GLY A 58 1.94 -3.37 1.54
N ARG A 59 1.32 -3.85 0.45
CA ARG A 59 1.73 -3.54 -0.92
C ARG A 59 1.65 -2.05 -1.20
N ASN A 60 0.55 -1.39 -0.85
CA ASN A 60 0.39 0.04 -1.06
C ASN A 60 1.45 0.86 -0.29
N CYS A 61 1.76 0.47 0.94
CA CYS A 61 2.83 1.08 1.74
C CYS A 61 4.22 0.88 1.12
N LEU A 62 4.52 -0.32 0.63
CA LEU A 62 5.81 -0.62 -0.01
C LEU A 62 5.99 0.14 -1.33
N VAL A 63 4.94 0.19 -2.14
CA VAL A 63 4.87 1.00 -3.37
C VAL A 63 5.05 2.48 -3.04
N ALA A 64 4.39 2.98 -2.00
CA ALA A 64 4.55 4.37 -1.55
C ALA A 64 6.00 4.68 -1.15
N ARG A 65 6.67 3.77 -0.42
CA ARG A 65 8.09 3.91 -0.12
C ARG A 65 8.93 4.03 -1.40
N ARG A 66 8.70 3.16 -2.40
CA ARG A 66 9.40 3.20 -3.70
C ARG A 66 9.12 4.50 -4.47
N MET A 67 7.89 5.00 -4.45
CA MET A 67 7.55 6.31 -5.03
C MET A 67 8.37 7.44 -4.39
N LEU A 68 8.50 7.44 -3.06
CA LEU A 68 9.28 8.43 -2.32
C LEU A 68 10.77 8.36 -2.70
N GLU A 69 11.32 7.16 -2.85
CA GLU A 69 12.71 6.95 -3.32
C GLU A 69 12.94 7.46 -4.74
N GLN A 70 11.94 7.35 -5.61
CA GLN A 70 11.95 7.91 -6.97
C GLN A 70 11.63 9.42 -7.00
N GLY A 71 11.61 10.08 -5.85
CA GLY A 71 11.54 11.54 -5.73
C GLY A 71 10.13 12.13 -5.71
N VAL A 72 9.08 11.30 -5.64
CA VAL A 72 7.71 11.76 -5.38
C VAL A 72 7.67 12.48 -4.03
N ARG A 73 7.11 13.69 -4.00
CA ARG A 73 7.16 14.57 -2.82
C ARG A 73 6.06 14.30 -1.81
N PHE A 74 4.95 13.74 -2.25
CA PHE A 74 3.78 13.48 -1.42
C PHE A 74 3.04 12.25 -1.94
N VAL A 75 2.68 11.35 -1.02
CA VAL A 75 1.91 10.15 -1.32
C VAL A 75 0.80 10.03 -0.27
N GLN A 76 -0.42 9.79 -0.72
CA GLN A 76 -1.55 9.48 0.14
C GLN A 76 -1.92 8.01 -0.04
N ILE A 77 -2.06 7.30 1.08
CA ILE A 77 -2.43 5.88 1.10
C ILE A 77 -3.76 5.76 1.84
N TRP A 78 -4.70 5.03 1.24
CA TRP A 78 -6.02 4.79 1.81
C TRP A 78 -6.14 3.34 2.27
N SER A 79 -6.66 3.13 3.47
CA SER A 79 -7.08 1.82 4.00
C SER A 79 -8.60 1.80 4.08
N GLY A 80 -9.24 0.71 3.67
CA GLY A 80 -10.68 0.53 3.80
C GLY A 80 -11.50 1.51 2.95
N ALA A 81 -11.41 1.41 1.62
CA ALA A 81 -12.11 2.27 0.67
C ALA A 81 -13.22 1.54 -0.12
N ASP A 82 -13.58 0.33 0.28
CA ASP A 82 -14.49 -0.55 -0.44
C ASP A 82 -15.92 -0.44 0.11
N ASN A 83 -16.82 0.06 -0.75
CA ASN A 83 -18.25 0.26 -0.45
C ASN A 83 -19.14 -0.89 -0.95
N GLY A 84 -18.54 -2.04 -1.29
CA GLY A 84 -19.25 -3.27 -1.63
C GLY A 84 -20.05 -3.86 -0.45
N HIS A 85 -20.69 -5.01 -0.69
CA HIS A 85 -21.41 -5.75 0.36
C HIS A 85 -20.90 -7.20 0.39
N PRO A 86 -20.36 -7.69 1.53
CA PRO A 86 -20.14 -6.96 2.79
C PRO A 86 -19.18 -5.76 2.67
N ARG A 87 -19.44 -4.69 3.43
CA ARG A 87 -18.56 -3.49 3.42
C ARG A 87 -17.20 -3.82 3.99
N ARG A 88 -16.17 -3.28 3.34
CA ARG A 88 -14.77 -3.45 3.73
C ARG A 88 -14.11 -2.08 3.85
N ASN A 89 -14.67 -1.30 4.76
CA ASN A 89 -14.24 0.05 5.08
C ASN A 89 -14.43 0.33 6.58
N TRP A 90 -13.97 1.51 7.01
CA TRP A 90 -14.01 1.94 8.41
C TRP A 90 -15.40 2.39 8.90
N ASP A 91 -16.39 2.46 8.00
CA ASP A 91 -17.79 2.78 8.32
C ASP A 91 -18.69 1.53 8.18
N SER A 92 -18.11 0.32 8.29
CA SER A 92 -18.90 -0.90 8.32
C SER A 92 -19.60 -1.08 9.68
N HIS A 93 -20.88 -1.45 9.66
CA HIS A 93 -21.69 -1.73 10.85
C HIS A 93 -22.34 -3.12 10.81
N GLU A 94 -22.11 -3.89 9.75
CA GLU A 94 -22.74 -5.20 9.52
C GLU A 94 -22.18 -6.30 10.43
N ASP A 95 -20.84 -6.38 10.52
CA ASP A 95 -20.14 -7.31 11.40
C ASP A 95 -18.75 -6.73 11.76
N ILE A 96 -18.71 -5.97 12.85
CA ILE A 96 -17.49 -5.27 13.30
C ILE A 96 -16.32 -6.25 13.50
N LYS A 97 -16.58 -7.46 14.03
CA LYS A 97 -15.51 -8.42 14.29
C LYS A 97 -14.94 -8.97 13.00
N ARG A 98 -15.79 -9.32 12.03
CA ARG A 98 -15.36 -9.78 10.71
C ARG A 98 -14.63 -8.68 9.95
N ASP A 99 -15.11 -7.44 10.03
CA ASP A 99 -14.65 -6.35 9.16
C ASP A 99 -13.44 -5.62 9.73
N HIS A 100 -13.52 -5.18 10.98
CA HIS A 100 -12.51 -4.29 11.56
C HIS A 100 -11.26 -5.03 12.02
N TRP A 101 -11.36 -6.31 12.42
CA TRP A 101 -10.18 -7.05 12.86
C TRP A 101 -9.15 -7.22 11.73
N PRO A 102 -9.51 -7.74 10.55
CA PRO A 102 -8.61 -7.76 9.39
C PRO A 102 -8.12 -6.37 8.97
N LEU A 103 -9.02 -5.39 8.85
CA LEU A 103 -8.67 -4.02 8.44
C LEU A 103 -7.64 -3.38 9.37
N GLY A 104 -7.86 -3.50 10.68
CA GLY A 104 -6.95 -3.00 11.70
C GLY A 104 -5.58 -3.67 11.67
N ARG A 105 -5.54 -4.99 11.48
CA ARG A 105 -4.29 -5.76 11.34
C ARG A 105 -3.51 -5.34 10.09
N GLY A 106 -4.18 -5.27 8.95
CA GLY A 106 -3.59 -4.85 7.68
C GLY A 106 -3.02 -3.44 7.74
N MET A 107 -3.81 -2.48 8.24
CA MET A 107 -3.37 -1.10 8.44
C MET A 107 -2.15 -1.02 9.35
N SER A 108 -2.19 -1.70 10.50
CA SER A 108 -1.13 -1.64 11.51
C SER A 108 0.20 -2.19 10.99
N ILE A 109 0.18 -3.33 10.28
CA ILE A 109 1.40 -3.94 9.73
C ILE A 109 2.01 -3.04 8.67
N GLY A 110 1.26 -2.67 7.63
CA GLY A 110 1.78 -1.85 6.53
C GLY A 110 2.27 -0.48 6.99
N ALA A 111 1.50 0.22 7.82
CA ALA A 111 1.88 1.55 8.33
C ALA A 111 3.13 1.48 9.22
N SER A 112 3.20 0.49 10.14
CA SER A 112 4.36 0.36 11.03
C SER A 112 5.63 -0.02 10.26
N ALA A 113 5.52 -0.85 9.22
CA ALA A 113 6.63 -1.18 8.34
C ALA A 113 7.14 0.06 7.60
N LEU A 114 6.23 0.82 6.98
CA LEU A 114 6.56 2.06 6.27
C LEU A 114 7.26 3.07 7.17
N ILE A 115 6.71 3.36 8.35
CA ILE A 115 7.30 4.31 9.31
C ILE A 115 8.73 3.89 9.70
N LYS A 116 8.95 2.59 9.95
CA LYS A 116 10.28 2.06 10.29
C LYS A 116 11.25 2.15 9.11
N ASP A 117 10.79 1.81 7.90
CA ASP A 117 11.61 1.87 6.69
C ASP A 117 12.00 3.32 6.36
N LEU A 118 11.06 4.27 6.47
CA LEU A 118 11.37 5.70 6.27
C LEU A 118 12.40 6.19 7.29
N LYS A 119 12.23 5.86 8.57
CA LYS A 119 13.20 6.21 9.61
C LYS A 119 14.62 5.67 9.34
N GLN A 120 14.74 4.51 8.69
CA GLN A 120 16.03 3.94 8.32
C GLN A 120 16.68 4.62 7.12
N ARG A 121 15.89 5.32 6.29
CA ARG A 121 16.33 5.91 5.01
C ARG A 121 16.57 7.42 5.09
N GLY A 122 16.01 8.13 6.09
CA GLY A 122 16.23 9.56 6.34
C GLY A 122 14.97 10.40 6.15
#